data_AF-A0A838H604-F1
#
_entry.id   AF-A0A838H604-F1
#
_cell.length_a   1.000
_cell.length_b   1.000
_cell.length_c   1.000
_cell.angle_alpha   90.00
_cell.angle_beta   90.00
_cell.angle_gamma   90.00
#
_symmetry.space_group_name_H-M   'P 1'
#
loop_
_entity.id
_entity.type
_entity.pdbx_description
1 polymer ?
#
loop_
_entity_poly.entity_id
_entity_poly.type
_entity_poly.pdbx_seq_one_letter_code
_entity_poly.pdbx_strand_id
1 'polypeptide(L)'
;VLVEADAVRQKGLPMADYFLWNDDFEFTTRLIRGRRALYCPASVVMHKTESFGSTDADPGERFYFEVRNKLWLFSRSRGLNPGEKLVYGASTLRRWARTVARSTDRPVLLRAMSRGIRDGVRTAPRPNAVVTASAELEGR
;
A
#
# COMPACT_ATOMS: atom_id res chain seq x y z
N VAL A 1 3.71 -12.68 8.28
CA VAL A 1 5.04 -12.70 7.61
C VAL A 1 6.10 -12.57 8.67
N LEU A 2 7.20 -13.33 8.59
CA LEU A 2 8.36 -13.15 9.46
C LEU A 2 9.44 -12.36 8.71
N VAL A 3 10.05 -11.37 9.37
CA VAL A 3 11.10 -10.54 8.79
C VAL A 3 12.30 -10.46 9.73
N GLU A 4 13.49 -10.33 9.16
CA GLU A 4 14.73 -10.19 9.90
C GLU A 4 14.86 -8.79 10.52
N ALA A 5 15.11 -8.73 11.83
CA ALA A 5 15.17 -7.47 12.57
C ALA A 5 16.24 -6.50 12.02
N ASP A 6 17.41 -7.00 11.64
CA ASP A 6 18.50 -6.16 11.11
C ASP A 6 18.15 -5.56 9.76
N ALA A 7 17.44 -6.31 8.90
CA ALA A 7 16.93 -5.78 7.65
C ALA A 7 15.91 -4.65 7.89
N VAL A 8 15.05 -4.79 8.91
CA VAL A 8 14.11 -3.73 9.31
C VAL A 8 14.85 -2.51 9.85
N ARG A 9 15.89 -2.69 10.68
CA ARG A 9 16.73 -1.57 11.17
C ARG A 9 17.40 -0.81 10.04
N GLN A 10 17.89 -1.53 9.02
CA GLN A 10 18.58 -0.92 7.87
C GLN A 10 17.63 -0.25 6.88
N LYS A 11 16.47 -0.86 6.60
CA LYS A 11 15.53 -0.37 5.57
C LYS A 11 14.47 0.57 6.13
N GLY A 12 14.25 0.55 7.44
CA GLY A 12 13.20 1.29 8.13
C GLY A 12 11.88 0.53 8.20
N LEU A 13 11.05 0.91 9.18
CA LEU A 13 9.70 0.39 9.41
C LEU A 13 8.77 0.62 8.18
N PRO A 14 7.55 0.04 8.18
CA PRO A 14 6.49 0.46 7.27
C PRO A 14 6.26 1.97 7.31
N MET A 15 5.72 2.55 6.24
CA MET A 15 5.40 3.98 6.20
C MET A 15 4.06 4.23 6.89
N ALA A 16 4.05 5.07 7.94
CA ALA A 16 2.87 5.25 8.81
C ALA A 16 1.66 5.82 8.05
N ASP A 17 1.89 6.79 7.17
CA ASP A 17 0.80 7.49 6.46
C ASP A 17 0.07 6.63 5.42
N TYR A 18 0.54 5.41 5.10
CA TYR A 18 -0.22 4.51 4.24
C TYR A 18 -1.58 4.19 4.87
N PHE A 19 -1.64 4.02 6.20
CA PHE A 19 -2.83 3.73 6.99
C PHE A 19 -3.53 2.42 6.58
N LEU A 20 -4.20 2.40 5.43
CA LEU A 20 -4.93 1.28 4.88
C LEU A 20 -4.41 0.91 3.48
N TRP A 21 -4.09 -0.38 3.28
CA TRP A 21 -3.64 -1.02 2.03
C TRP A 21 -2.29 -0.57 1.48
N ASN A 22 -1.58 -1.53 0.86
CA ASN A 22 -0.29 -1.38 0.19
C ASN A 22 0.91 -1.05 1.10
N ASP A 23 0.71 -0.85 2.40
CA ASP A 23 1.78 -0.68 3.37
C ASP A 23 2.65 -1.95 3.45
N ASP A 24 1.99 -3.10 3.46
CA ASP A 24 2.61 -4.42 3.43
C ASP A 24 3.43 -4.63 2.15
N PHE A 25 2.87 -4.28 0.99
CA PHE A 25 3.54 -4.44 -0.29
C PHE A 25 4.72 -3.47 -0.43
N GLU A 26 4.56 -2.20 -0.04
CA GLU A 26 5.65 -1.23 0.01
C GLU A 26 6.79 -1.73 0.91
N PHE A 27 6.47 -2.11 2.14
CA PHE A 27 7.44 -2.55 3.13
C PHE A 27 8.18 -3.82 2.70
N THR A 28 7.44 -4.84 2.27
CA THR A 28 8.04 -6.13 1.89
C THR A 28 8.86 -6.01 0.62
N THR A 29 8.42 -5.27 -0.40
CA THR A 29 9.22 -5.05 -1.62
C THR A 29 10.51 -4.30 -1.32
N ARG A 30 10.47 -3.28 -0.43
CA ARG A 30 11.66 -2.57 0.03
C ARG A 30 12.62 -3.46 0.83
N LEU A 31 12.09 -4.36 1.65
CA LEU A 31 12.92 -5.32 2.40
C LEU A 31 13.58 -6.36 1.50
N ILE A 32 12.86 -6.91 0.51
CA ILE A 32 13.37 -8.02 -0.31
C ILE A 32 14.22 -7.54 -1.50
N ARG A 33 14.32 -6.23 -1.75
CA ARG A 33 15.09 -5.69 -2.87
C ARG A 33 16.57 -6.09 -2.75
N GLY A 34 17.01 -6.99 -3.64
CA GLY A 34 18.36 -7.56 -3.61
C GLY A 34 18.57 -8.66 -2.56
N ARG A 35 17.49 -9.20 -2.00
CA ARG A 35 17.49 -10.27 -0.99
C ARG A 35 16.56 -11.41 -1.42
N ARG A 36 16.63 -12.54 -0.71
CA ARG A 36 15.75 -13.68 -0.95
C ARG A 36 14.50 -13.57 -0.08
N ALA A 37 13.34 -13.83 -0.69
CA ALA A 37 12.08 -14.05 0.00
C ALA A 37 11.69 -15.53 -0.17
N LEU A 38 11.22 -16.17 0.89
CA LEU A 38 10.85 -17.59 0.88
C LEU A 38 9.37 -17.75 1.24
N TYR A 39 8.70 -18.60 0.48
CA TYR A 39 7.36 -19.07 0.79
C TYR A 39 7.46 -20.46 1.43
N CYS A 40 6.90 -20.62 2.63
CA CYS A 40 6.92 -21.88 3.38
C CYS A 40 5.49 -22.47 3.43
N PRO A 41 5.15 -23.44 2.56
CA PRO A 41 3.79 -23.97 2.48
C PRO A 41 3.35 -24.73 3.74
N ALA A 42 4.31 -25.22 4.54
CA ALA A 42 4.04 -25.88 5.82
C ALA A 42 3.71 -24.90 6.96
N SER A 43 4.00 -23.61 6.80
CA SER A 43 3.72 -22.57 7.79
C SER A 43 2.34 -21.97 7.54
N VAL A 44 1.32 -22.53 8.22
CA VAL A 44 -0.09 -22.20 8.00
C VAL A 44 -0.66 -21.43 9.19
N VAL A 45 -1.40 -20.36 8.90
CA VAL A 45 -2.13 -19.56 9.90
C VAL A 45 -3.55 -19.29 9.39
N MET A 46 -4.52 -19.15 10.30
CA MET A 46 -5.90 -18.79 9.95
C MET A 46 -6.07 -17.27 9.95
N HIS A 47 -6.50 -16.70 8.82
CA HIS A 47 -6.89 -15.30 8.70
C HIS A 47 -8.42 -15.19 8.73
N LYS A 48 -8.98 -14.60 9.80
CA LYS A 48 -10.42 -14.36 9.90
C LYS A 48 -10.78 -13.11 9.12
N THR A 49 -11.59 -13.26 8.09
CA THR A 49 -12.11 -12.15 7.28
C THR A 49 -13.59 -12.38 6.99
N GLU A 50 -14.39 -11.32 7.03
CA GLU A 50 -15.83 -11.39 6.74
C GLU A 50 -16.09 -11.71 5.26
N SER A 51 -15.28 -11.13 4.37
CA SER A 51 -15.27 -11.43 2.95
C SER A 51 -13.83 -11.57 2.48
N PHE A 52 -13.59 -12.40 1.46
CA PHE A 52 -12.30 -12.42 0.75
C PHE A 52 -12.20 -11.13 -0.08
N GLY A 53 -11.83 -10.04 0.57
CA GLY A 53 -11.72 -8.73 -0.05
C GLY A 53 -10.50 -8.64 -0.95
N SER A 54 -10.67 -8.85 -2.26
CA SER A 54 -9.85 -8.14 -3.23
C SER A 54 -10.43 -6.73 -3.41
N THR A 55 -9.62 -5.78 -3.90
CA THR A 55 -10.08 -4.41 -4.21
C THR A 55 -11.22 -4.33 -5.25
N ASP A 56 -11.67 -5.48 -5.76
CA ASP A 56 -12.79 -5.62 -6.69
C ASP A 56 -14.16 -5.62 -5.97
N ALA A 57 -14.18 -5.62 -4.63
CA ALA A 57 -15.39 -5.60 -3.78
C ALA A 57 -15.82 -4.17 -3.38
N ASP A 58 -16.20 -3.37 -4.39
CA ASP A 58 -16.77 -2.01 -4.25
C ASP A 58 -16.32 -1.20 -3.00
N PRO A 59 -15.08 -0.71 -2.98
CA PRO A 59 -14.45 -0.18 -1.76
C PRO A 59 -15.04 1.14 -1.25
N GLY A 60 -15.91 1.80 -2.02
CA GLY A 60 -16.46 3.12 -1.72
C GLY A 60 -15.36 4.16 -1.46
N GLU A 61 -15.53 4.97 -0.42
CA GLU A 61 -14.60 6.05 -0.05
C GLU A 61 -13.17 5.55 0.22
N ARG A 62 -13.00 4.28 0.66
CA ARG A 62 -11.68 3.69 0.95
C ARG A 62 -10.81 3.59 -0.29
N PHE A 63 -11.38 3.62 -1.50
CA PHE A 63 -10.62 3.59 -2.76
C PHE A 63 -9.60 4.72 -2.86
N TYR A 64 -9.83 5.83 -2.16
CA TYR A 64 -8.87 6.90 -1.98
C TYR A 64 -7.48 6.37 -1.54
N PHE A 65 -7.45 5.48 -0.54
CA PHE A 65 -6.20 4.95 0.00
C PHE A 65 -5.49 4.04 -1.00
N GLU A 66 -6.23 3.17 -1.71
CA GLU A 66 -5.65 2.35 -2.79
C GLU A 66 -4.97 3.23 -3.84
N VAL A 67 -5.66 4.27 -4.31
CA VAL A 67 -5.16 5.14 -5.39
C VAL A 67 -3.94 5.94 -4.95
N ARG A 68 -4.05 6.63 -3.80
CA ARG A 68 -2.96 7.43 -3.24
C ARG A 68 -1.73 6.58 -2.95
N ASN A 69 -1.92 5.44 -2.29
CA ASN A 69 -0.82 4.61 -1.83
C ASN A 69 -0.11 3.92 -2.99
N LYS A 70 -0.82 3.50 -4.06
CA LYS A 70 -0.19 3.00 -5.28
C LYS A 70 0.66 4.05 -5.98
N LEU A 71 0.22 5.31 -6.02
CA LEU A 71 1.02 6.39 -6.58
C LEU A 71 2.29 6.63 -5.76
N TRP A 72 2.21 6.62 -4.43
CA TRP A 72 3.40 6.69 -3.58
C TRP A 72 4.33 5.49 -3.77
N LEU A 73 3.78 4.28 -3.87
CA LEU A 73 4.56 3.07 -4.12
C LEU A 73 5.35 3.18 -5.43
N PHE A 74 4.70 3.57 -6.52
CA PHE A 74 5.36 3.62 -7.83
C PHE A 74 6.31 4.82 -7.98
N SER A 75 6.01 5.96 -7.35
CA SER A 75 6.79 7.18 -7.52
C SER A 75 7.83 7.44 -6.42
N ARG A 76 7.59 7.01 -5.18
CA ARG A 76 8.42 7.34 -4.00
C ARG A 76 9.12 6.12 -3.39
N SER A 77 8.53 4.93 -3.47
CA SER A 77 9.20 3.72 -2.96
C SER A 77 10.34 3.27 -3.87
N ARG A 78 11.40 2.77 -3.23
CA ARG A 78 12.59 2.19 -3.87
C ARG A 78 12.57 0.66 -3.89
N GLY A 79 11.44 0.04 -3.52
CA GLY A 79 11.29 -1.42 -3.46
C GLY A 79 11.16 -2.12 -4.81
N LEU A 80 10.75 -1.41 -5.86
CA LEU A 80 10.49 -1.98 -7.19
C LEU A 80 11.45 -1.40 -8.25
N ASN A 81 11.92 -2.26 -9.15
CA ASN A 81 12.63 -1.84 -10.36
C ASN A 81 11.65 -1.36 -11.45
N PRO A 82 12.16 -0.70 -12.51
CA PRO A 82 11.30 -0.18 -13.58
C PRO A 82 10.39 -1.23 -14.24
N GLY A 83 10.89 -2.45 -14.48
CA GLY A 83 10.09 -3.54 -15.06
C GLY A 83 8.99 -4.02 -14.11
N GLU A 84 9.30 -4.20 -12.83
CA GLU A 84 8.31 -4.52 -11.81
C GLU A 84 7.25 -3.41 -11.69
N LYS A 85 7.66 -2.14 -11.72
CA LYS A 85 6.73 -1.00 -11.71
C LYS A 85 5.80 -1.03 -12.92
N LEU A 86 6.29 -1.38 -14.10
CA LEU A 86 5.45 -1.53 -15.30
C LEU A 86 4.43 -2.64 -15.12
N VAL A 87 4.85 -3.83 -14.70
CA VAL A 87 3.96 -5.00 -14.52
C VAL A 87 2.91 -4.73 -13.45
N TYR A 88 3.32 -4.28 -12.26
CA TYR A 88 2.40 -3.98 -11.17
C TYR A 88 1.53 -2.77 -11.46
N GLY A 89 2.06 -1.76 -12.17
CA GLY A 89 1.30 -0.59 -12.61
C GLY A 89 0.19 -0.97 -13.59
N ALA A 90 0.50 -1.74 -14.63
CA ALA A 90 -0.49 -2.22 -15.59
C ALA A 90 -1.56 -3.11 -14.91
N SER A 91 -1.14 -4.00 -14.00
CA SER A 91 -2.07 -4.81 -13.21
C SER A 91 -2.99 -3.97 -12.33
N THR A 92 -2.45 -2.91 -11.72
CA THR A 92 -3.19 -1.94 -10.90
C THR A 92 -4.24 -1.19 -11.73
N LEU A 93 -3.86 -0.63 -12.89
CA LEU A 93 -4.79 0.06 -13.79
C LEU A 93 -5.92 -0.86 -14.25
N ARG A 94 -5.59 -2.11 -14.63
CA ARG A 94 -6.60 -3.11 -15.00
C ARG A 94 -7.54 -3.44 -13.84
N ARG A 95 -7.05 -3.43 -12.60
CA ARG A 95 -7.87 -3.68 -11.41
C ARG A 95 -8.78 -2.49 -11.13
N TRP A 96 -8.26 -1.27 -11.14
CA TRP A 96 -9.05 -0.05 -10.93
C TRP A 96 -10.17 0.10 -11.97
N ALA A 97 -9.88 -0.19 -13.24
CA ALA A 97 -10.90 -0.20 -14.29
C ALA A 97 -12.04 -1.18 -13.97
N ARG A 98 -11.70 -2.39 -13.49
CA ARG A 98 -12.69 -3.39 -13.06
C ARG A 98 -13.47 -2.97 -11.82
N THR A 99 -12.80 -2.40 -10.82
CA THR A 99 -13.44 -1.89 -9.60
C THR A 99 -14.47 -0.80 -9.95
N VAL A 100 -14.10 0.18 -10.77
CA VAL A 100 -15.02 1.23 -11.22
C VAL A 100 -16.15 0.67 -12.09
N ALA A 101 -15.86 -0.28 -12.99
CA ALA A 101 -16.88 -0.90 -13.84
C ALA A 101 -17.91 -1.70 -13.04
N ARG A 102 -17.52 -2.34 -11.94
CA ARG A 102 -18.38 -3.19 -11.11
C ARG A 102 -19.05 -2.49 -9.93
N SER A 103 -18.64 -1.27 -9.63
CA SER A 103 -19.18 -0.50 -8.51
C SER A 103 -20.65 -0.12 -8.72
N THR A 104 -21.38 -0.19 -7.62
CA THR A 104 -22.78 0.25 -7.49
C THR A 104 -22.86 1.78 -7.35
N ASP A 105 -21.83 2.42 -6.81
CA ASP A 105 -21.70 3.89 -6.68
C ASP A 105 -20.40 4.40 -7.33
N ARG A 106 -20.42 4.49 -8.66
CA ARG A 106 -19.30 5.02 -9.45
C ARG A 106 -18.95 6.48 -9.11
N PRO A 107 -19.91 7.39 -8.88
CA PRO A 107 -19.59 8.75 -8.45
C PRO A 107 -18.71 8.80 -7.20
N VAL A 108 -18.97 7.98 -6.18
CA VAL A 108 -18.11 7.86 -5.00
C VAL A 108 -16.70 7.43 -5.38
N LEU A 109 -16.55 6.36 -6.19
CA LEU A 109 -15.22 5.88 -6.58
C LEU A 109 -14.44 6.91 -7.41
N LEU A 110 -15.07 7.60 -8.36
CA LEU A 110 -14.41 8.59 -9.18
C LEU A 110 -13.95 9.80 -8.34
N ARG A 111 -14.75 10.23 -7.37
CA ARG A 111 -14.33 11.26 -6.40
C ARG A 111 -13.16 10.78 -5.56
N ALA A 112 -13.24 9.58 -4.99
CA ALA A 112 -12.17 8.99 -4.19
C ALA A 112 -10.87 8.83 -5.00
N MET A 113 -10.96 8.38 -6.25
CA MET A 113 -9.84 8.30 -7.18
C MET A 113 -9.23 9.66 -7.48
N SER A 114 -10.04 10.69 -7.78
CA SER A 114 -9.51 12.03 -8.07
C SER A 114 -8.77 12.64 -6.88
N ARG A 115 -9.29 12.48 -5.66
CA ARG A 115 -8.60 12.89 -4.42
C ARG A 115 -7.33 12.07 -4.21
N GLY A 116 -7.40 10.76 -4.41
CA GLY A 116 -6.25 9.86 -4.26
C GLY A 116 -5.12 10.20 -5.23
N ILE A 117 -5.45 10.55 -6.48
CA ILE A 117 -4.48 11.03 -7.48
C ILE A 117 -3.85 12.35 -7.03
N ARG A 118 -4.68 13.33 -6.67
CA ARG A 118 -4.22 14.64 -6.22
C ARG A 118 -3.22 14.51 -5.08
N ASP A 119 -3.57 13.76 -4.04
CA ASP A 119 -2.74 13.64 -2.84
C ASP A 119 -1.54 12.71 -3.10
N GLY A 120 -1.72 11.65 -3.88
CA GLY A 120 -0.65 10.72 -4.25
C GLY A 120 0.47 11.40 -5.05
N VAL A 121 0.14 12.46 -5.81
CA VAL A 121 1.12 13.29 -6.52
C VAL A 121 1.67 14.39 -5.61
N ARG A 122 0.82 15.12 -4.89
CA ARG A 122 1.20 16.34 -4.16
C ARG A 122 1.88 16.10 -2.81
N THR A 123 1.71 14.92 -2.23
CA THR A 123 2.21 14.63 -0.88
C THR A 123 3.19 13.45 -0.90
N ALA A 124 3.80 13.16 0.24
CA ALA A 124 4.68 12.01 0.45
C ALA A 124 4.31 11.35 1.79
N PRO A 125 4.41 10.02 1.91
CA PRO A 125 4.15 9.34 3.17
C PRO A 125 5.27 9.65 4.19
N ARG A 126 4.90 9.89 5.45
CA ARG A 126 5.85 10.07 6.56
C ARG A 126 6.29 8.71 7.14
N PRO A 127 7.58 8.58 7.54
CA PRO A 127 8.05 7.43 8.31
C PRO A 127 7.44 7.38 9.71
N ASN A 128 7.39 6.18 10.30
CA ASN A 128 6.92 5.98 11.68
C ASN A 128 7.61 6.91 12.69
N ALA A 129 8.94 7.04 12.62
CA ALA A 129 9.71 7.86 13.56
C ALA A 129 9.28 9.34 13.60
N VAL A 130 8.80 9.88 12.46
CA VAL A 130 8.30 11.26 12.39
C VAL A 130 6.93 11.36 13.04
N VAL A 131 6.02 10.44 12.73
CA VAL A 131 4.65 10.46 13.25
C VAL A 131 4.62 10.26 14.76
N THR A 132 5.42 9.34 15.30
CA THR A 132 5.49 9.10 16.75
C THR A 132 6.10 10.29 17.49
N ALA A 133 7.17 10.90 16.96
CA ALA A 133 7.77 12.08 17.58
C ALA A 133 6.80 13.29 17.59
N SER A 134 5.99 13.47 16.54
CA SER A 134 4.97 14.52 16.50
C SER A 134 3.86 14.27 17.54
N ALA A 135 3.42 13.02 17.72
CA ALA A 135 2.39 12.67 18.70
C ALA A 135 2.86 12.90 20.15
N GLU A 136 4.14 12.65 20.45
CA GLU A 136 4.72 12.92 21.77
C GLU A 136 4.81 14.42 22.10
N LEU A 137 4.92 15.27 21.08
CA LEU A 137 4.95 16.73 21.23
C LEU A 137 3.55 17.34 21.36
N GLU A 138 2.54 16.80 20.68
CA GLU A 138 1.14 17.24 20.78
C GLU A 138 0.46 16.81 22.09
N GLY A 139 1.00 15.79 22.78
CA GLY A 139 0.51 15.31 24.07
C GLY A 139 1.13 15.99 25.30
N ARG A 140 1.97 17.00 25.12
CA ARG A 140 2.56 17.83 26.19
C ARG A 140 1.92 19.22 26.20
#